data_AF-A0A1Q3DG27-F1
#
_entry.id   AF-A0A1Q3DG27-F1
#
_cell.length_a   1.000
_cell.length_b   1.000
_cell.length_c   1.000
_cell.angle_alpha   90.00
_cell.angle_beta   90.00
_cell.angle_gamma   90.00
#
_symmetry.space_group_name_H-M   'P 1'
#
loop_
_entity.id
_entity.type
_entity.pdbx_description
1 polymer ?
#
loop_
_entity_poly.entity_id
_entity_poly.type
_entity_poly.pdbx_seq_one_letter_code
_entity_poly.pdbx_strand_id
1 'polypeptide(L)'
;DFRDRVAKYPEFFRIVMEDDGKRILELVKWDPLLAVSAIEREFLIDEDRVKKMFKFPVKYGKDLGLQYDEMKKLNSLNTLPMVSLYSDGWQFDLWSLEAEKYRVGVVHEFLRLTLEKRASIHRIVEFKEEFSLTRQTYQMLKKQPQTFYLAGTEMNWDVFLKDAYDGDGVLIVKDPQVVFNDRL
;
A
#
# COMPACT_ATOMS: atom_id res chain seq x y z
N ASP A 1 26.83 -9.39 13.20
CA ASP A 1 25.71 -8.54 13.60
C ASP A 1 25.06 -7.92 12.34
N PHE A 2 23.80 -7.47 12.39
CA PHE A 2 23.20 -6.64 11.32
C PHE A 2 23.99 -5.34 11.13
N ARG A 3 24.51 -4.77 12.22
CA ARG A 3 25.32 -3.54 12.21
C ARG A 3 26.61 -3.69 11.39
N ASP A 4 27.30 -4.81 11.54
CA ASP A 4 28.52 -5.10 10.77
C ASP A 4 28.23 -5.27 9.27
N ARG A 5 27.01 -5.64 8.91
CA ARG A 5 26.59 -5.76 7.51
C ARG A 5 26.33 -4.40 6.89
N VAL A 6 25.72 -3.48 7.63
CA VAL A 6 25.49 -2.09 7.17
C VAL A 6 26.81 -1.41 6.82
N ALA A 7 27.84 -1.58 7.66
CA ALA A 7 29.17 -1.00 7.42
C ALA A 7 29.86 -1.49 6.13
N LYS A 8 29.40 -2.59 5.53
CA LYS A 8 29.92 -3.11 4.25
C LYS A 8 29.32 -2.42 3.03
N TYR A 9 28.25 -1.64 3.21
CA TYR A 9 27.50 -0.98 2.14
C TYR A 9 27.30 0.52 2.43
N PRO A 10 28.38 1.29 2.73
CA PRO A 10 28.29 2.71 3.09
C PRO A 10 27.72 3.59 1.98
N GLU A 11 27.75 3.12 0.72
CA GLU A 11 27.17 3.80 -0.44
C GLU A 11 25.64 3.75 -0.46
N PHE A 12 25.03 2.78 0.23
CA PHE A 12 23.58 2.60 0.28
C PHE A 12 23.00 3.01 1.64
N PHE A 13 23.72 2.75 2.74
CA PHE A 13 23.20 2.92 4.09
C PHE A 13 24.12 3.72 4.99
N ARG A 14 23.53 4.52 5.87
CA ARG A 14 24.24 5.29 6.90
C ARG A 14 23.51 5.19 8.23
N ILE A 15 24.25 5.14 9.33
CA ILE A 15 23.67 5.22 10.67
C ILE A 15 23.70 6.68 11.12
N VAL A 16 22.53 7.24 11.43
CA VAL A 16 22.37 8.60 11.93
C VAL A 16 21.88 8.55 13.38
N MET A 17 22.30 9.53 14.17
CA MET A 17 21.82 9.73 15.54
C MET A 17 20.74 10.82 15.51
N GLU A 18 19.54 10.52 15.98
CA GLU A 18 18.51 11.54 16.21
C GLU A 18 18.84 12.38 17.46
N ASP A 19 18.16 13.52 17.59
CA ASP A 19 18.30 14.45 18.72
C ASP A 19 18.00 13.79 20.07
N ASP A 20 17.18 12.73 20.09
CA ASP A 20 16.84 11.94 21.28
C ASP A 20 17.85 10.81 21.59
N GLY A 21 18.93 10.71 20.81
CA GLY A 21 19.98 9.70 20.96
C GLY A 21 19.66 8.35 20.33
N LYS A 22 18.53 8.18 19.64
CA LYS A 22 18.23 6.96 18.89
C LYS A 22 19.10 6.85 17.65
N ARG A 23 19.49 5.60 17.33
CA ARG A 23 20.20 5.26 16.10
C ARG A 23 19.19 4.81 15.05
N ILE A 24 19.14 5.54 13.96
CA ILE A 24 18.31 5.22 12.78
C ILE A 24 19.21 4.84 11.61
N LEU A 25 18.68 3.95 10.77
CA LEU A 25 19.31 3.55 9.52
C LEU A 25 18.72 4.40 8.40
N GLU A 26 19.54 5.24 7.81
CA GLU A 26 19.19 6.08 6.68
C GLU A 26 19.59 5.41 5.36
N LEU A 27 18.68 5.43 4.39
CA LEU A 27 18.95 5.01 3.02
C LEU A 27 19.54 6.20 2.25
N VAL A 28 20.84 6.15 1.98
CA VAL A 28 21.60 7.23 1.30
C VAL A 28 21.35 7.22 -0.20
N LYS A 29 21.31 6.03 -0.77
CA LYS A 29 21.12 5.81 -2.20
C LYS A 29 20.36 4.51 -2.41
N TRP A 30 19.54 4.47 -3.44
CA TRP A 30 18.95 3.24 -3.95
C TRP A 30 19.05 3.22 -5.47
N ASP A 31 18.96 2.02 -6.03
CA ASP A 31 18.77 1.86 -7.48
C ASP A 31 17.30 2.14 -7.80
N PRO A 32 16.98 3.16 -8.64
CA PRO A 32 15.61 3.45 -9.04
C PRO A 32 14.91 2.27 -9.73
N LEU A 33 15.66 1.35 -10.34
CA LEU A 33 15.10 0.15 -10.97
C LEU A 33 14.54 -0.86 -9.94
N LEU A 34 14.98 -0.77 -8.68
CA LEU A 34 14.43 -1.55 -7.58
C LEU A 34 13.20 -0.89 -6.95
N ALA A 35 13.04 0.42 -7.11
CA ALA A 35 11.93 1.22 -6.62
C ALA A 35 10.69 1.10 -7.53
N VAL A 36 10.28 -0.13 -7.82
CA VAL A 36 9.11 -0.46 -8.63
C VAL A 36 8.16 -1.29 -7.78
N SER A 37 7.00 -0.71 -7.47
CA SER A 37 5.98 -1.30 -6.60
C SER A 37 5.36 -2.56 -7.20
N ALA A 38 4.74 -3.38 -6.35
CA ALA A 38 3.99 -4.54 -6.80
C ALA A 38 2.89 -4.14 -7.81
N ILE A 39 2.20 -3.03 -7.59
CA ILE A 39 1.16 -2.52 -8.49
C ILE A 39 1.74 -2.15 -9.85
N GLU A 40 2.88 -1.45 -9.90
CA GLU A 40 3.54 -1.07 -11.16
C GLU A 40 3.98 -2.31 -11.95
N ARG A 41 4.50 -3.35 -11.27
CA ARG A 41 4.85 -4.62 -11.92
C ARG A 41 3.63 -5.34 -12.48
N GLU A 42 2.55 -5.40 -11.71
CA GLU A 42 1.30 -6.01 -12.15
C GLU A 42 0.66 -5.24 -13.30
N PHE A 43 0.77 -3.91 -13.31
CA PHE A 43 0.26 -3.07 -14.37
C PHE A 43 0.89 -3.38 -15.73
N LEU A 44 2.19 -3.70 -15.75
CA LEU A 44 2.90 -4.11 -16.98
C LEU A 44 2.44 -5.48 -17.50
N ILE A 45 1.89 -6.33 -16.62
CA ILE A 45 1.41 -7.68 -16.96
C ILE A 45 -0.06 -7.64 -17.39
N ASP A 46 -0.90 -6.95 -16.62
CA ASP A 46 -2.35 -6.88 -16.82
C ASP A 46 -2.89 -5.52 -16.34
N GLU A 47 -2.80 -4.54 -17.23
CA GLU A 47 -3.30 -3.17 -17.02
C GLU A 47 -4.80 -3.14 -16.68
N ASP A 48 -5.61 -3.97 -17.34
CA ASP A 48 -7.06 -3.99 -17.15
C ASP A 48 -7.46 -4.52 -15.78
N ARG A 49 -6.71 -5.47 -15.22
CA ARG A 49 -6.90 -5.95 -13.86
C ARG A 49 -6.57 -4.87 -12.84
N VAL A 50 -5.44 -4.19 -12.98
CA VAL A 50 -5.04 -3.12 -12.05
C VAL A 50 -6.03 -1.95 -12.07
N LYS A 51 -6.51 -1.55 -13.25
CA LYS A 51 -7.57 -0.53 -13.41
C LYS A 51 -8.87 -0.90 -12.68
N LYS A 52 -9.19 -2.18 -12.59
CA LYS A 52 -10.39 -2.67 -11.91
C LYS A 52 -10.18 -2.75 -10.40
N MET A 53 -8.97 -3.14 -9.96
CA MET A 53 -8.61 -3.33 -8.56
C MET A 53 -8.89 -2.08 -7.72
N PHE A 54 -8.45 -0.91 -8.18
CA PHE A 54 -8.66 0.35 -7.48
C PHE A 54 -9.85 1.12 -8.04
N LYS A 55 -10.57 1.80 -7.15
CA LYS A 55 -11.75 2.60 -7.50
C LYS A 55 -11.66 3.98 -6.88
N PHE A 56 -11.57 4.99 -7.74
CA PHE A 56 -11.54 6.40 -7.35
C PHE A 56 -12.75 7.12 -7.95
N PRO A 57 -13.93 7.05 -7.28
CA PRO A 57 -15.17 7.56 -7.85
C PRO A 57 -15.12 9.08 -8.05
N VAL A 58 -15.60 9.53 -9.20
CA VAL A 58 -15.70 10.97 -9.53
C VAL A 58 -16.70 11.63 -8.59
N LYS A 59 -16.28 12.72 -7.94
CA LYS A 59 -17.16 13.55 -7.12
C LYS A 59 -18.25 14.15 -8.01
N TYR A 60 -19.51 14.09 -7.57
CA TYR A 60 -20.69 14.64 -8.27
C TYR A 60 -21.09 13.95 -9.59
N GLY A 61 -20.61 12.72 -9.87
CA GLY A 61 -20.97 12.04 -11.12
C GLY A 61 -22.49 11.88 -11.34
N LYS A 62 -23.26 11.71 -10.27
CA LYS A 62 -24.74 11.64 -10.32
C LYS A 62 -25.38 12.99 -10.62
N ASP A 63 -24.80 14.07 -10.08
CA ASP A 63 -25.30 15.44 -10.28
C ASP A 63 -24.98 15.94 -11.69
N LEU A 64 -23.99 15.33 -12.35
CA LEU A 64 -23.64 15.55 -13.76
C LEU A 64 -24.51 14.75 -14.75
N GLY A 65 -25.46 13.93 -14.28
CA GLY A 65 -26.35 13.14 -15.14
C GLY A 65 -25.64 12.05 -15.95
N LEU A 66 -24.44 11.64 -15.53
CA LEU A 66 -23.63 10.69 -16.28
C LEU A 66 -24.22 9.28 -16.27
N GLN A 67 -24.20 8.62 -17.42
CA GLN A 67 -24.58 7.21 -17.54
C GLN A 67 -23.53 6.29 -16.90
N TYR A 68 -23.91 5.03 -16.64
CA TYR A 68 -23.05 4.05 -15.98
C TYR A 68 -21.68 3.87 -16.68
N ASP A 69 -21.67 3.77 -18.00
CA ASP A 69 -20.45 3.57 -18.78
C ASP A 69 -19.55 4.82 -18.77
N GLU A 70 -20.13 6.01 -18.73
CA GLU A 70 -19.40 7.28 -18.64
C GLU A 70 -18.75 7.43 -17.25
N MET A 71 -19.48 7.09 -16.19
CA MET A 71 -18.92 7.02 -14.83
C MET A 71 -17.79 6.00 -14.74
N LYS A 72 -17.95 4.82 -15.35
CA LYS A 72 -16.92 3.78 -15.35
C LYS A 72 -15.66 4.26 -16.08
N LYS A 73 -15.82 4.94 -17.22
CA LYS A 73 -14.71 5.52 -17.98
C LYS A 73 -13.99 6.60 -17.18
N LEU A 74 -14.73 7.54 -16.58
CA LEU A 74 -14.14 8.59 -15.74
C LEU A 74 -13.45 8.04 -14.48
N ASN A 75 -14.02 7.02 -13.84
CA ASN A 75 -13.38 6.37 -12.70
C ASN A 75 -12.07 5.67 -13.10
N SER A 76 -12.03 5.07 -14.30
CA SER A 76 -10.79 4.50 -14.84
C SER A 76 -9.74 5.57 -15.11
N LEU A 77 -10.13 6.75 -15.58
CA LEU A 77 -9.24 7.91 -15.74
C LEU A 77 -8.78 8.43 -14.38
N ASN A 78 -9.66 8.47 -13.38
CA ASN A 78 -9.27 8.79 -12.01
C ASN A 78 -8.37 7.72 -11.40
N THR A 79 -8.24 6.53 -11.97
CA THR A 79 -7.38 5.48 -11.40
C THR A 79 -5.94 5.61 -11.88
N LEU A 80 -5.72 6.11 -13.10
CA LEU A 80 -4.39 6.18 -13.72
C LEU A 80 -4.02 7.58 -14.21
N PRO A 81 -2.73 7.97 -14.16
CA PRO A 81 -1.62 7.19 -13.62
C PRO A 81 -1.73 7.03 -12.10
N MET A 82 -1.25 5.89 -11.59
CA MET A 82 -0.98 5.75 -10.17
C MET A 82 0.31 6.51 -9.84
N VAL A 83 0.32 7.17 -8.69
CA VAL A 83 1.50 7.83 -8.15
C VAL A 83 2.53 6.76 -7.79
N SER A 84 3.82 6.98 -8.12
CA SER A 84 4.88 6.07 -7.69
C SER A 84 4.99 6.03 -6.17
N LEU A 85 4.93 4.84 -5.59
CA LEU A 85 4.88 4.67 -4.13
C LEU A 85 6.23 4.93 -3.44
N TYR A 86 7.31 5.01 -4.23
CA TYR A 86 8.65 5.36 -3.76
C TYR A 86 8.99 6.83 -4.05
N SER A 87 8.02 7.64 -4.48
CA SER A 87 8.14 9.08 -4.59
C SER A 87 7.79 9.78 -3.27
N ASP A 88 8.07 11.09 -3.19
CA ASP A 88 7.79 11.92 -2.03
C ASP A 88 6.28 12.19 -1.83
N GLY A 89 5.51 11.17 -1.44
CA GLY A 89 4.05 11.29 -1.31
C GLY A 89 3.58 12.23 -0.20
N TRP A 90 4.47 12.62 0.70
CA TRP A 90 4.22 13.68 1.70
C TRP A 90 4.06 15.08 1.07
N GLN A 91 4.46 15.26 -0.19
CA GLN A 91 4.30 16.53 -0.91
C GLN A 91 2.87 16.78 -1.42
N PHE A 92 2.03 15.75 -1.47
CA PHE A 92 0.65 15.91 -1.94
C PHE A 92 -0.20 16.66 -0.92
N ASP A 93 -1.11 17.50 -1.42
CA ASP A 93 -2.15 18.08 -0.57
C ASP A 93 -2.98 16.95 0.07
N LEU A 94 -3.14 17.00 1.39
CA LEU A 94 -3.66 15.89 2.19
C LEU A 94 -5.02 15.38 1.68
N TRP A 95 -5.84 16.27 1.12
CA TRP A 95 -7.22 16.01 0.69
C TRP A 95 -7.38 15.82 -0.83
N SER A 96 -6.26 15.86 -1.57
CA SER A 96 -6.21 15.58 -2.99
C SER A 96 -6.51 14.12 -3.31
N LEU A 97 -6.91 13.88 -4.56
CA LEU A 97 -7.13 12.53 -5.08
C LEU A 97 -5.81 11.76 -5.14
N GLU A 98 -4.73 12.46 -5.49
CA GLU A 98 -3.35 11.97 -5.60
C GLU A 98 -2.85 11.48 -4.24
N ALA A 99 -3.11 12.22 -3.16
CA ALA A 99 -2.78 11.78 -1.81
C ALA A 99 -3.59 10.54 -1.38
N GLU A 100 -4.88 10.46 -1.75
CA GLU A 100 -5.70 9.25 -1.47
C GLU A 100 -5.17 8.04 -2.24
N LYS A 101 -4.83 8.19 -3.53
CA LYS A 101 -4.18 7.16 -4.34
C LYS A 101 -2.87 6.68 -3.74
N TYR A 102 -2.01 7.62 -3.34
CA TYR A 102 -0.72 7.33 -2.74
C TYR A 102 -0.89 6.49 -1.47
N ARG A 103 -1.71 6.95 -0.52
CA ARG A 103 -1.97 6.21 0.74
C ARG A 103 -2.52 4.81 0.50
N VAL A 104 -3.49 4.67 -0.41
CA VAL A 104 -4.06 3.37 -0.79
C VAL A 104 -2.97 2.45 -1.36
N GLY A 105 -2.14 2.97 -2.27
CA GLY A 105 -1.04 2.21 -2.85
C GLY A 105 0.02 1.82 -1.84
N VAL A 106 0.42 2.73 -0.94
CA VAL A 106 1.41 2.46 0.11
C VAL A 106 0.93 1.36 1.06
N VAL A 107 -0.34 1.39 1.48
CA VAL A 107 -0.91 0.31 2.30
C VAL A 107 -0.91 -1.01 1.52
N HIS A 108 -1.25 -0.99 0.24
CA HIS A 108 -1.18 -2.19 -0.61
C HIS A 108 0.25 -2.75 -0.68
N GLU A 109 1.24 -1.90 -0.95
CA GLU A 109 2.65 -2.30 -1.03
C GLU A 109 3.15 -2.85 0.31
N PHE A 110 2.85 -2.16 1.41
CA PHE A 110 3.19 -2.61 2.76
C PHE A 110 2.64 -4.01 3.04
N LEU A 111 1.37 -4.26 2.76
CA LEU A 111 0.77 -5.58 2.92
C LEU A 111 1.39 -6.60 1.97
N ARG A 112 1.79 -6.22 0.75
CA ARG A 112 2.52 -7.13 -0.14
C ARG A 112 3.89 -7.53 0.40
N LEU A 113 4.50 -6.73 1.28
CA LEU A 113 5.75 -7.07 1.95
C LEU A 113 5.54 -7.98 3.18
N THR A 114 4.33 -8.07 3.74
CA THR A 114 4.08 -8.98 4.88
C THR A 114 3.99 -10.44 4.43
N LEU A 115 4.39 -11.36 5.31
CA LEU A 115 4.39 -12.80 5.01
C LEU A 115 2.99 -13.33 4.71
N GLU A 116 2.01 -12.89 5.49
CA GLU A 116 0.61 -13.31 5.37
C GLU A 116 -0.21 -12.39 4.46
N LYS A 117 0.36 -11.34 3.85
CA LYS A 117 -0.38 -10.37 3.02
C LYS A 117 -1.55 -9.70 3.75
N ARG A 118 -1.39 -9.57 5.06
CA ARG A 118 -2.32 -8.90 5.99
C ARG A 118 -1.57 -8.18 7.09
N ALA A 119 -2.24 -7.25 7.76
CA ALA A 119 -1.78 -6.63 9.00
C ALA A 119 -2.96 -6.05 9.78
N SER A 120 -2.83 -5.98 11.11
CA SER A 120 -3.79 -5.27 11.95
C SER A 120 -3.69 -3.77 11.73
N ILE A 121 -4.82 -3.07 11.88
CA ILE A 121 -4.82 -1.61 11.73
C ILE A 121 -3.84 -0.92 12.68
N HIS A 122 -3.70 -1.43 13.91
CA HIS A 122 -2.77 -0.87 14.91
C HIS A 122 -1.34 -0.84 14.39
N ARG A 123 -0.90 -1.90 13.70
CA ARG A 123 0.44 -1.95 13.09
C ARG A 123 0.57 -1.02 11.90
N ILE A 124 -0.50 -0.81 11.13
CA ILE A 124 -0.47 0.09 9.97
C ILE A 124 -0.39 1.56 10.44
N VAL A 125 -1.15 1.94 11.48
CA VAL A 125 -1.17 3.33 11.96
C VAL A 125 0.05 3.72 12.79
N GLU A 126 0.89 2.77 13.19
CA GLU A 126 2.23 3.07 13.72
C GLU A 126 3.07 3.83 12.70
N PHE A 127 2.87 3.57 11.40
CA PHE A 127 3.54 4.25 10.29
C PHE A 127 2.76 5.46 9.74
N LYS A 128 1.89 6.08 10.55
CA LYS A 128 0.99 7.13 10.05
C LYS A 128 1.73 8.33 9.45
N GLU A 129 2.93 8.64 9.92
CA GLU A 129 3.69 9.81 9.47
C GLU A 129 4.37 9.49 8.15
N GLU A 130 5.03 8.33 8.08
CA GLU A 130 5.75 7.80 6.92
C GLU A 130 4.81 7.50 5.75
N PHE A 131 3.64 6.94 6.04
CA PHE A 131 2.63 6.60 5.02
C PHE A 131 1.63 7.75 4.80
N SER A 132 1.83 8.90 5.46
CA SER A 132 0.94 10.06 5.39
C SER A 132 -0.53 9.71 5.69
N LEU A 133 -0.78 8.76 6.59
CA LEU A 133 -2.10 8.27 6.94
C LEU A 133 -2.88 9.29 7.76
N THR A 134 -4.20 9.27 7.61
CA THR A 134 -5.10 10.16 8.33
C THR A 134 -6.05 9.38 9.22
N ARG A 135 -6.82 10.09 10.05
CA ARG A 135 -7.93 9.50 10.81
C ARG A 135 -8.99 8.84 9.91
N GLN A 136 -9.00 9.14 8.60
CA GLN A 136 -9.92 8.57 7.62
C GLN A 136 -9.39 7.29 6.95
N THR A 137 -8.24 6.74 7.37
CA THR A 137 -7.62 5.55 6.74
C THR A 137 -8.58 4.37 6.65
N TYR A 138 -9.40 4.12 7.68
CA TYR A 138 -10.43 3.08 7.62
C TYR A 138 -11.45 3.32 6.50
N GLN A 139 -12.01 4.53 6.40
CA GLN A 139 -12.99 4.87 5.38
C GLN A 139 -12.37 4.84 3.98
N MET A 140 -11.12 5.25 3.85
CA MET A 140 -10.35 5.16 2.62
C MET A 140 -10.20 3.71 2.16
N LEU A 141 -9.79 2.77 3.02
CA LEU A 141 -9.65 1.36 2.66
C LEU A 141 -11.01 0.70 2.38
N LYS A 142 -12.06 1.07 3.12
CA LYS A 142 -13.42 0.58 2.90
C LYS A 142 -13.98 0.95 1.52
N LYS A 143 -13.53 2.07 0.92
CA LYS A 143 -13.88 2.44 -0.46
C LYS A 143 -13.20 1.55 -1.53
N GLN A 144 -12.24 0.70 -1.14
CA GLN A 144 -11.47 -0.17 -2.03
C GLN A 144 -11.77 -1.67 -1.81
N PRO A 145 -13.04 -2.13 -1.89
CA PRO A 145 -13.44 -3.49 -1.53
C PRO A 145 -13.00 -4.56 -2.54
N GLN A 146 -12.46 -4.17 -3.70
CA GLN A 146 -11.87 -5.10 -4.66
C GLN A 146 -10.43 -5.45 -4.29
N THR A 147 -9.69 -4.49 -3.72
CA THR A 147 -8.32 -4.68 -3.23
C THR A 147 -8.28 -5.24 -1.81
N PHE A 148 -9.01 -4.63 -0.88
CA PHE A 148 -8.90 -4.95 0.54
C PHE A 148 -10.15 -5.64 1.08
N TYR A 149 -9.91 -6.59 1.98
CA TYR A 149 -10.92 -7.12 2.87
C TYR A 149 -10.59 -6.66 4.29
N LEU A 150 -11.58 -6.08 4.98
CA LEU A 150 -11.45 -5.59 6.34
C LEU A 150 -12.24 -6.53 7.25
N ALA A 151 -11.54 -7.31 8.08
CA ALA A 151 -12.16 -8.25 9.01
C ALA A 151 -12.13 -7.67 10.43
N GLY A 152 -13.22 -7.79 11.18
CA GLY A 152 -13.29 -7.38 12.59
C GLY A 152 -14.19 -6.18 12.87
N THR A 153 -14.07 -5.62 14.07
CA THR A 153 -14.86 -4.46 14.54
C THR A 153 -13.98 -3.21 14.63
N GLU A 154 -14.61 -2.03 14.70
CA GLU A 154 -14.04 -0.70 14.40
C GLU A 154 -12.65 -0.39 15.00
N MET A 155 -12.27 -0.97 16.14
CA MET A 155 -10.95 -0.75 16.75
C MET A 155 -9.96 -1.90 16.62
N ASN A 156 -10.35 -3.09 16.16
CA ASN A 156 -9.46 -4.26 16.09
C ASN A 156 -9.67 -5.01 14.77
N TRP A 157 -9.58 -4.28 13.66
CA TRP A 157 -9.72 -4.87 12.33
C TRP A 157 -8.36 -5.19 11.70
N ASP A 158 -8.37 -6.27 10.94
CA ASP A 158 -7.26 -6.71 10.11
C ASP A 158 -7.55 -6.37 8.65
N VAL A 159 -6.51 -5.93 7.95
CA VAL A 159 -6.54 -5.59 6.53
C VAL A 159 -5.88 -6.71 5.76
N PHE A 160 -6.62 -7.29 4.82
CA PHE A 160 -6.15 -8.37 3.95
C PHE A 160 -6.10 -7.87 2.51
N LEU A 161 -5.07 -8.27 1.78
CA LEU A 161 -5.03 -8.14 0.32
C LEU A 161 -5.85 -9.26 -0.31
N LYS A 162 -6.99 -8.95 -0.92
CA LYS A 162 -7.93 -9.97 -1.42
C LYS A 162 -7.35 -10.87 -2.50
N ASP A 163 -6.50 -10.31 -3.36
CA ASP A 163 -5.83 -11.03 -4.43
C ASP A 163 -4.74 -12.01 -3.94
N ALA A 164 -4.39 -11.95 -2.65
CA ALA A 164 -3.48 -12.91 -2.02
C ALA A 164 -4.19 -14.18 -1.55
N TYR A 165 -5.52 -14.18 -1.45
CA TYR A 165 -6.31 -15.26 -0.86
C TYR A 165 -7.27 -15.87 -1.89
N ASP A 166 -7.51 -17.17 -1.77
CA ASP A 166 -8.51 -17.86 -2.59
C ASP A 166 -9.94 -17.65 -2.05
N GLY A 167 -10.91 -18.31 -2.69
CA GLY A 167 -12.33 -18.22 -2.33
C GLY A 167 -12.66 -18.76 -0.93
N ASP A 168 -11.81 -19.62 -0.38
CA ASP A 168 -11.95 -20.21 0.95
C ASP A 168 -11.20 -19.39 2.02
N GLY A 169 -10.54 -18.30 1.62
CA GLY A 169 -9.77 -17.44 2.52
C GLY A 169 -8.40 -18.00 2.88
N VAL A 170 -7.83 -18.89 2.05
CA VAL A 170 -6.48 -19.45 2.22
C VAL A 170 -5.48 -18.64 1.40
N LEU A 171 -4.34 -18.33 2.00
CA LEU A 171 -3.24 -17.62 1.34
C LEU A 171 -2.71 -18.47 0.17
N ILE A 172 -2.80 -17.94 -1.05
CA ILE A 172 -2.46 -18.65 -2.29
C ILE A 172 -0.96 -18.99 -2.35
N VAL A 173 -0.11 -18.03 -1.99
CA VAL A 173 1.35 -18.21 -1.96
C VAL A 173 1.84 -18.02 -0.54
N LYS A 174 2.13 -19.14 0.14
CA LYS A 174 2.65 -19.15 1.50
C LYS A 174 4.17 -19.04 1.50
N ASP A 175 4.70 -18.10 2.27
CA ASP A 175 6.12 -18.05 2.58
C ASP A 175 6.54 -19.32 3.36
N PRO A 176 7.77 -19.86 3.16
CA PRO A 176 8.24 -21.01 3.92
C PRO A 176 8.09 -20.88 5.44
N GLN A 177 8.22 -19.66 5.98
CA GLN A 177 8.03 -19.40 7.40
C GLN A 177 6.56 -19.56 7.83
N VAL A 178 5.61 -19.15 6.98
CA VAL A 178 4.17 -19.37 7.23
C VAL A 178 3.85 -20.86 7.21
N VAL A 179 4.37 -21.59 6.22
CA VAL A 179 4.20 -23.05 6.12
C VAL A 179 4.78 -23.78 7.34
N PHE A 180 5.93 -23.31 7.85
CA PHE A 180 6.52 -23.87 9.06
C PHE A 180 5.65 -23.63 10.29
N ASN A 181 5.15 -22.40 10.47
CA ASN A 181 4.30 -22.05 11.62
C ASN A 181 2.95 -22.79 11.61
N ASP A 182 2.37 -23.06 10.44
CA ASP A 182 1.10 -23.82 10.32
C ASP A 182 1.23 -25.29 10.77
N ARG A 183 2.46 -25.81 10.91
CA ARG A 183 2.75 -27.20 11.31
C ARG A 183 3.07 -27.35 12.80
N LEU A 184 3.20 -26.24 13.53
CA LEU A 184 3.41 -26.21 14.98
C LEU A 184 2.08 -26.29 15.72
#